data_AF-A0A8V8TPT6-F1
#
_entry.id   AF-A0A8V8TPT6-F1
#
_cell.length_a   1.000
_cell.length_b   1.000
_cell.length_c   1.000
_cell.angle_alpha   90.00
_cell.angle_beta   90.00
_cell.angle_gamma   90.00
#
_symmetry.space_group_name_H-M   'P 1'
#
loop_
_entity.id
_entity.type
_entity.pdbx_description
1 polymer ?
#
loop_
_entity_poly.entity_id
_entity_poly.type
_entity_poly.pdbx_seq_one_letter_code
_entity_poly.pdbx_strand_id
1 'polypeptide(L)'
;MRLLTLLGLLCGSVATPLGPKWPEPVFGRLASPGFPGEYANDQERRWTLTAPPGYRLRLYFTHFDLELSHLCEYDFVKLSSGAKVLATLCGQESTDTERAPGKDTFYSLGSSLDITFRSDYSNEKPFTGFEAFYAAEDIDECQVAPGEAPTCDHHCHNHLGGFYCSCRAGYVLHRNKRTCSALCSGQVFTQRSGELSSPEYPRPYPKLSSCTYSISLEEGFSVILDFVESFDVETHPETLCPYDFLKIQTDREEHGPFCGKTLPHRIETKSNTVTITFVTDESGDHTGWKIHYTSTAQPCPYPMAPPNGHVSPVQAKYILKDSFSIFCETGYELLQGHLPLKSFTAVCQKDGSWDRPMPACSIVDCGPPDDLPSGRVEYITGPGVTTYKAVIQYSCEETFYTMKVNDGKYVCEADGFWTSSKGEKSLPVCEPEMPVKTLAATWLEKHSSLLWTWQLLLHPKKQTPGSALDI
;
A
#
# COMPACT_ATOMS: atom_id res chain seq x y z
N MET A 1 -85.86 -1.03 -24.02
CA MET A 1 -85.11 -1.84 -23.03
C MET A 1 -84.13 -0.94 -22.31
N ARG A 2 -84.38 -0.69 -21.02
CA ARG A 2 -83.43 -0.05 -20.09
C ARG A 2 -82.40 -1.09 -19.68
N LEU A 3 -81.11 -0.76 -19.66
CA LEU A 3 -80.15 -1.49 -18.84
C LEU A 3 -79.19 -0.49 -18.18
N LEU A 4 -79.31 -0.39 -16.86
CA LEU A 4 -78.47 0.42 -15.99
C LEU A 4 -77.04 -0.12 -15.98
N THR A 5 -76.08 0.78 -16.13
CA THR A 5 -74.66 0.59 -15.79
C THR A 5 -74.48 0.63 -14.26
N LEU A 6 -74.04 -0.47 -13.65
CA LEU A 6 -73.57 -0.49 -12.26
C LEU A 6 -72.10 -0.05 -12.21
N LEU A 7 -71.82 1.03 -11.46
CA LEU A 7 -70.49 1.33 -10.94
C LEU A 7 -70.16 0.35 -9.81
N GLY A 8 -69.13 -0.47 -9.99
CA GLY A 8 -68.49 -1.22 -8.92
C GLY A 8 -67.27 -0.47 -8.40
N LEU A 9 -67.32 -0.02 -7.13
CA LEU A 9 -66.18 0.53 -6.42
C LEU A 9 -65.10 -0.56 -6.23
N LEU A 10 -63.93 -0.37 -6.84
CA LEU A 10 -62.70 -1.04 -6.43
C LEU A 10 -62.14 -0.31 -5.19
N CYS A 11 -62.49 -0.80 -4.00
CA CYS A 11 -61.74 -0.44 -2.80
C CYS A 11 -60.60 -1.45 -2.65
N GLY A 12 -59.41 -1.08 -3.13
CA GLY A 12 -58.20 -1.85 -2.91
C GLY A 12 -57.86 -1.87 -1.42
N SER A 13 -57.90 -3.04 -0.79
CA SER A 13 -57.31 -3.24 0.52
C SER A 13 -55.80 -3.07 0.40
N VAL A 14 -55.29 -1.93 0.84
CA VAL A 14 -53.86 -1.69 1.06
C VAL A 14 -53.39 -2.72 2.09
N ALA A 15 -52.61 -3.70 1.65
CA ALA A 15 -51.89 -4.58 2.55
C ALA A 15 -50.88 -3.74 3.32
N THR A 16 -51.18 -3.44 4.58
CA THR A 16 -50.20 -2.92 5.53
C THR A 16 -49.03 -3.91 5.61
N PRO A 17 -47.77 -3.46 5.47
CA PRO A 17 -46.64 -4.36 5.63
C PRO A 17 -46.68 -4.91 7.05
N LEU A 18 -46.70 -6.25 7.19
CA LEU A 18 -46.54 -6.91 8.47
C LEU A 18 -45.19 -6.47 9.02
N GLY A 19 -45.21 -5.60 10.02
CA GLY A 19 -44.03 -5.31 10.83
C GLY A 19 -43.46 -6.61 11.43
N PRO A 20 -42.22 -6.58 11.95
CA PRO A 20 -41.62 -7.75 12.55
C PRO A 20 -42.57 -8.37 13.58
N LYS A 21 -42.95 -9.64 13.36
CA LYS A 21 -43.76 -10.41 14.30
C LYS A 21 -42.87 -10.80 15.46
N TRP A 22 -42.95 -10.05 16.54
CA TRP A 22 -42.29 -10.40 17.80
C TRP A 22 -42.92 -11.67 18.38
N PRO A 23 -42.14 -12.65 18.85
CA PRO A 23 -42.68 -13.81 19.54
C PRO A 23 -43.40 -13.37 20.82
N GLU A 24 -44.50 -14.05 21.15
CA GLU A 24 -45.22 -13.78 22.39
C GLU A 24 -44.34 -14.10 23.60
N PRO A 25 -44.36 -13.26 24.65
CA PRO A 25 -43.53 -13.48 25.83
C PRO A 25 -43.96 -14.75 26.55
N VAL A 26 -43.01 -15.67 26.76
CA VAL A 26 -43.25 -16.93 27.48
C VAL A 26 -42.85 -16.75 28.94
N PHE A 27 -43.81 -16.76 29.85
CA PHE A 27 -43.59 -16.78 31.29
C PHE A 27 -44.77 -17.46 31.98
N GLY A 28 -44.56 -17.94 33.20
CA GLY A 28 -45.64 -18.59 33.94
C GLY A 28 -45.26 -18.98 35.35
N ARG A 29 -46.24 -19.59 36.02
CA ARG A 29 -46.17 -20.07 37.39
C ARG A 29 -46.52 -21.55 37.42
N LEU A 30 -45.73 -22.33 38.14
CA LEU A 30 -45.95 -23.74 38.43
C LEU A 30 -46.07 -23.91 39.94
N ALA A 31 -46.90 -24.85 40.37
CA ALA A 31 -47.01 -25.20 41.78
C ALA A 31 -47.39 -26.68 41.94
N SER A 32 -47.05 -27.25 43.10
CA SER A 32 -47.54 -28.57 43.49
C SER A 32 -49.08 -28.60 43.55
N PRO A 33 -49.71 -29.76 43.28
CA PRO A 33 -51.16 -29.90 43.45
C PRO A 33 -51.58 -29.54 44.89
N GLY A 34 -52.51 -28.61 45.05
CA GLY A 34 -53.03 -28.20 46.37
C GLY A 34 -52.34 -26.98 46.99
N PHE A 35 -51.24 -26.49 46.41
CA PHE A 35 -50.51 -25.32 46.92
C PHE A 35 -51.42 -24.08 47.10
N PRO A 36 -51.35 -23.34 48.23
CA PRO A 36 -50.34 -23.40 49.30
C PRO A 36 -50.62 -24.44 50.41
N GLY A 37 -51.64 -25.29 50.26
CA GLY A 37 -51.87 -26.43 51.15
C GLY A 37 -50.95 -27.61 50.87
N GLU A 38 -51.10 -28.67 51.67
CA GLU A 38 -50.32 -29.91 51.56
C GLU A 38 -50.59 -30.63 50.22
N TYR A 39 -49.56 -31.23 49.64
CA TYR A 39 -49.73 -32.09 48.48
C TYR A 39 -50.12 -33.51 48.90
N ALA A 40 -50.93 -34.18 48.09
CA ALA A 40 -51.37 -35.55 48.35
C ALA A 40 -50.31 -36.59 47.94
N ASN A 41 -50.39 -37.80 48.50
CA ASN A 41 -49.61 -38.96 48.07
C ASN A 41 -50.02 -39.42 46.66
N ASP A 42 -49.18 -40.26 46.04
CA ASP A 42 -49.36 -40.91 44.74
C ASP A 42 -49.67 -39.93 43.59
N GLN A 43 -49.09 -38.72 43.64
CA GLN A 43 -49.24 -37.73 42.59
C GLN A 43 -48.05 -37.76 41.64
N GLU A 44 -48.35 -37.64 40.35
CA GLU A 44 -47.35 -37.34 39.34
C GLU A 44 -47.85 -36.20 38.44
N ARG A 45 -47.02 -35.19 38.23
CA ARG A 45 -47.29 -34.07 37.32
C ARG A 45 -46.09 -33.82 36.43
N ARG A 46 -46.36 -33.54 35.16
CA ARG A 46 -45.35 -33.27 34.15
C ARG A 46 -45.71 -32.00 33.41
N TRP A 47 -44.76 -31.10 33.28
CA TRP A 47 -44.87 -29.89 32.49
C TRP A 47 -43.70 -29.84 31.51
N THR A 48 -44.01 -29.64 30.23
CA THR A 48 -43.02 -29.35 29.19
C THR A 48 -43.18 -27.89 28.82
N LEU A 49 -42.15 -27.11 29.15
CA LEU A 49 -42.10 -25.70 28.85
C LEU A 49 -41.26 -25.49 27.59
N THR A 50 -41.77 -24.69 26.66
CA THR A 50 -41.10 -24.41 25.39
C THR A 50 -41.01 -22.89 25.17
N ALA A 51 -39.79 -22.39 25.01
CA ALA A 51 -39.50 -21.04 24.60
C ALA A 51 -39.39 -20.92 23.06
N PRO A 52 -39.47 -19.70 22.49
CA PRO A 52 -39.19 -19.48 21.08
C PRO A 52 -37.75 -19.88 20.71
N PRO A 53 -37.44 -20.14 19.42
CA PRO A 53 -36.06 -20.34 18.96
C PRO A 53 -35.16 -19.15 19.33
N GLY A 54 -33.93 -19.42 19.77
CA GLY A 54 -32.98 -18.40 20.27
C GLY A 54 -33.17 -18.01 21.73
N TYR A 55 -34.18 -18.57 22.42
CA TYR A 55 -34.42 -18.33 23.85
C TYR A 55 -34.14 -19.58 24.67
N ARG A 56 -33.77 -19.36 25.94
CA ARG A 56 -33.75 -20.39 26.99
C ARG A 56 -34.75 -20.05 28.09
N LEU A 57 -35.08 -21.02 28.93
CA LEU A 57 -35.98 -20.87 30.06
C LEU A 57 -35.17 -20.71 31.34
N ARG A 58 -35.47 -19.63 32.07
CA ARG A 58 -35.01 -19.38 33.42
C ARG A 58 -36.10 -19.76 34.40
N LEU A 59 -35.82 -20.65 35.34
CA LEU A 59 -36.75 -21.13 36.37
C LEU A 59 -36.14 -20.95 37.77
N TYR A 60 -36.95 -20.49 38.71
CA TYR A 60 -36.58 -20.36 40.12
C TYR A 60 -37.78 -20.66 41.03
N PHE A 61 -37.52 -21.04 42.28
CA PHE A 61 -38.53 -21.39 43.26
C PHE A 61 -38.72 -20.25 44.26
N THR A 62 -39.97 -19.93 44.57
CA THR A 62 -40.34 -18.99 45.64
C THR A 62 -40.69 -19.72 46.93
N HIS A 63 -41.14 -20.96 46.82
CA HIS A 63 -41.40 -21.87 47.94
C HIS A 63 -41.00 -23.30 47.58
N PHE A 64 -40.41 -24.03 48.53
CA PHE A 64 -40.04 -25.43 48.34
C PHE A 64 -39.97 -26.17 49.68
N ASP A 65 -40.80 -27.20 49.83
CA ASP A 65 -40.99 -27.98 51.03
C ASP A 65 -41.53 -29.37 50.65
N LEU A 66 -40.61 -30.31 50.41
CA LEU A 66 -40.91 -31.69 50.04
C LEU A 66 -40.33 -32.66 51.07
N GLU A 67 -40.83 -33.90 51.06
CA GLU A 67 -40.22 -35.00 51.80
C GLU A 67 -38.75 -35.19 51.40
N LEU A 68 -37.89 -35.40 52.40
CA LEU A 68 -36.47 -35.68 52.21
C LEU A 68 -36.24 -37.19 52.18
N SER A 69 -35.60 -37.69 51.13
CA SER A 69 -35.18 -39.09 51.00
C SER A 69 -33.81 -39.17 50.30
N HIS A 70 -33.07 -40.25 50.54
CA HIS A 70 -31.74 -40.43 49.94
C HIS A 70 -31.82 -40.36 48.41
N LEU A 71 -31.03 -39.46 47.80
CA LEU A 71 -31.05 -39.14 46.36
C LEU A 71 -32.43 -38.71 45.81
N CYS A 72 -33.34 -38.25 46.68
CA CYS A 72 -34.71 -37.88 46.35
C CYS A 72 -35.51 -39.02 45.70
N GLU A 73 -35.40 -40.24 46.24
CA GLU A 73 -36.05 -41.43 45.68
C GLU A 73 -37.58 -41.46 45.89
N TYR A 74 -38.08 -40.89 46.98
CA TYR A 74 -39.52 -40.82 47.31
C TYR A 74 -40.17 -39.67 46.55
N ASP A 75 -40.18 -38.49 47.17
CA ASP A 75 -40.76 -37.28 46.60
C ASP A 75 -39.69 -36.41 45.93
N PHE A 76 -39.97 -35.93 44.72
CA PHE A 76 -39.03 -35.08 44.01
C PHE A 76 -39.66 -34.13 43.01
N VAL A 77 -38.92 -33.04 42.73
CA VAL A 77 -39.05 -32.24 41.51
C VAL A 77 -37.80 -32.45 40.65
N LYS A 78 -37.99 -33.00 39.46
CA LYS A 78 -36.92 -33.27 38.51
C LYS A 78 -36.99 -32.28 37.34
N LEU A 79 -35.87 -31.62 37.07
CA LEU A 79 -35.68 -30.68 35.96
C LEU A 79 -34.79 -31.33 34.90
N SER A 80 -35.26 -31.41 33.66
CA SER A 80 -34.52 -32.00 32.54
C SER A 80 -34.60 -31.10 31.31
N SER A 81 -33.52 -31.06 30.52
CA SER A 81 -33.47 -30.34 29.24
C SER A 81 -33.05 -31.35 28.18
N GLY A 82 -34.02 -31.88 27.44
CA GLY A 82 -33.80 -33.03 26.55
C GLY A 82 -33.35 -34.26 27.34
N ALA A 83 -32.25 -34.90 26.94
CA ALA A 83 -31.74 -36.09 27.62
C ALA A 83 -30.97 -35.79 28.92
N LYS A 84 -30.60 -34.52 29.17
CA LYS A 84 -29.77 -34.14 30.32
C LYS A 84 -30.65 -33.75 31.51
N VAL A 85 -30.45 -34.44 32.63
CA VAL A 85 -31.04 -34.06 33.92
C VAL A 85 -30.24 -32.88 34.47
N LEU A 86 -30.91 -31.76 34.71
CA LEU A 86 -30.29 -30.55 35.26
C LEU A 86 -30.24 -30.60 36.79
N ALA A 87 -31.31 -31.06 37.42
CA ALA A 87 -31.42 -31.22 38.86
C ALA A 87 -32.52 -32.22 39.23
N THR A 88 -32.34 -32.93 40.34
CA THR A 88 -33.39 -33.64 41.08
C THR A 88 -33.44 -33.01 42.47
N LEU A 89 -34.62 -32.53 42.87
CA LEU A 89 -34.79 -31.66 44.04
C LEU A 89 -35.77 -32.28 45.04
N CYS A 90 -35.45 -32.24 46.33
CA CYS A 90 -36.31 -32.69 47.43
C CYS A 90 -35.89 -32.05 48.76
N GLY A 91 -36.62 -32.34 49.84
CA GLY A 91 -36.36 -31.73 51.15
C GLY A 91 -36.70 -30.24 51.22
N GLN A 92 -36.30 -29.60 52.33
CA GLN A 92 -36.39 -28.14 52.53
C GLN A 92 -35.03 -27.45 52.35
N GLU A 93 -33.95 -28.09 52.79
CA GLU A 93 -32.56 -27.61 52.70
C GLU A 93 -31.69 -28.70 52.05
N SER A 94 -30.62 -28.28 51.36
CA SER A 94 -29.68 -29.22 50.73
C SER A 94 -28.84 -29.97 51.77
N THR A 95 -28.52 -31.22 51.46
CA THR A 95 -27.65 -32.09 52.25
C THR A 95 -26.39 -32.45 51.45
N ASP A 96 -25.56 -33.37 51.94
CA ASP A 96 -24.41 -33.88 51.19
C ASP A 96 -24.82 -34.70 49.94
N THR A 97 -26.02 -35.30 49.95
CA THR A 97 -26.51 -36.22 48.90
C THR A 97 -27.76 -35.71 48.17
N GLU A 98 -28.52 -34.80 48.76
CA GLU A 98 -29.75 -34.23 48.21
C GLU A 98 -29.63 -32.71 47.99
N ARG A 99 -30.44 -32.19 47.06
CA ARG A 99 -30.45 -30.76 46.72
C ARG A 99 -31.84 -30.17 46.92
N ALA A 100 -31.94 -29.13 47.74
CA ALA A 100 -33.06 -28.19 47.70
C ALA A 100 -32.72 -27.02 46.77
N PRO A 101 -33.69 -26.39 46.09
CA PRO A 101 -33.40 -25.32 45.14
C PRO A 101 -32.90 -24.02 45.79
N GLY A 102 -33.28 -23.73 47.04
CA GLY A 102 -32.88 -22.51 47.73
C GLY A 102 -33.13 -21.24 46.91
N LYS A 103 -32.07 -20.46 46.65
CA LYS A 103 -32.11 -19.26 45.79
C LYS A 103 -31.50 -19.50 44.40
N ASP A 104 -31.23 -20.76 44.06
CA ASP A 104 -30.61 -21.10 42.79
C ASP A 104 -31.57 -20.81 41.63
N THR A 105 -30.99 -20.45 40.50
CA THR A 105 -31.70 -20.28 39.24
C THR A 105 -31.27 -21.36 38.28
N PHE A 106 -32.24 -22.00 37.65
CA PHE A 106 -32.02 -23.08 36.70
C PHE A 106 -32.27 -22.59 35.27
N TYR A 107 -31.35 -22.93 34.37
CA TYR A 107 -31.44 -22.58 32.96
C TYR A 107 -31.54 -23.84 32.10
N SER A 108 -32.43 -23.83 31.11
CA SER A 108 -32.44 -24.88 30.08
C SER A 108 -31.22 -24.79 29.16
N LEU A 109 -30.82 -25.91 28.56
CA LEU A 109 -29.68 -26.00 27.62
C LEU A 109 -30.08 -25.70 26.17
N GLY A 110 -31.21 -25.01 25.99
CA GLY A 110 -31.89 -24.74 24.72
C GLY A 110 -33.28 -24.22 25.01
N SER A 111 -34.21 -24.35 24.06
CA SER A 111 -35.55 -23.78 24.18
C SER A 111 -36.57 -24.65 24.92
N SER A 112 -36.18 -25.77 25.52
CA SER A 112 -37.11 -26.70 26.19
C SER A 112 -36.67 -27.05 27.62
N LEU A 113 -37.63 -27.10 28.55
CA LEU A 113 -37.44 -27.52 29.93
C LEU A 113 -38.59 -28.44 30.37
N ASP A 114 -38.26 -29.66 30.75
CA ASP A 114 -39.18 -30.64 31.30
C ASP A 114 -39.10 -30.67 32.82
N ILE A 115 -40.25 -30.49 33.48
CA ILE A 115 -40.40 -30.52 34.93
C ILE A 115 -41.31 -31.67 35.30
N THR A 116 -40.84 -32.55 36.19
CA THR A 116 -41.63 -33.64 36.74
C THR A 116 -41.70 -33.52 38.26
N PHE A 117 -42.90 -33.42 38.81
CA PHE A 117 -43.15 -33.59 40.24
C PHE A 117 -43.71 -34.99 40.47
N ARG A 118 -43.17 -35.71 41.46
CA ARG A 118 -43.68 -37.00 41.90
C ARG A 118 -43.71 -37.03 43.42
N SER A 119 -44.79 -37.58 43.97
CA SER A 119 -44.87 -38.03 45.35
C SER A 119 -45.09 -39.54 45.42
N ASP A 120 -44.56 -40.19 46.45
CA ASP A 120 -44.74 -41.61 46.70
C ASP A 120 -46.06 -41.90 47.45
N TYR A 121 -46.21 -43.11 48.01
CA TYR A 121 -47.45 -43.56 48.65
C TYR A 121 -47.66 -43.01 50.08
N SER A 122 -46.67 -42.36 50.69
CA SER A 122 -46.71 -41.94 52.09
C SER A 122 -45.97 -40.64 52.39
N ASN A 123 -46.66 -39.67 52.98
CA ASN A 123 -46.03 -38.52 53.62
C ASN A 123 -46.18 -38.62 55.15
N GLU A 124 -45.07 -38.72 55.88
CA GLU A 124 -45.08 -38.77 57.34
C GLU A 124 -45.35 -37.40 58.00
N LYS A 125 -45.12 -36.31 57.25
CA LYS A 125 -45.30 -34.92 57.69
C LYS A 125 -46.16 -34.14 56.69
N PRO A 126 -46.80 -33.05 57.13
CA PRO A 126 -47.59 -32.17 56.25
C PRO A 126 -46.68 -31.28 55.39
N PHE A 127 -46.18 -31.82 54.26
CA PHE A 127 -45.34 -31.07 53.34
C PHE A 127 -46.17 -30.20 52.38
N THR A 128 -45.82 -28.92 52.26
CA THR A 128 -46.61 -27.92 51.50
C THR A 128 -46.27 -27.85 50.01
N GLY A 129 -45.23 -28.56 49.57
CA GLY A 129 -44.86 -28.70 48.17
C GLY A 129 -44.05 -27.51 47.66
N PHE A 130 -44.35 -27.00 46.46
CA PHE A 130 -43.53 -25.95 45.85
C PHE A 130 -44.34 -24.93 45.05
N GLU A 131 -43.74 -23.75 44.90
CA GLU A 131 -44.13 -22.72 43.94
C GLU A 131 -42.88 -22.28 43.16
N ALA A 132 -43.00 -22.26 41.84
CA ALA A 132 -41.94 -21.89 40.92
C ALA A 132 -42.44 -20.93 39.85
N PHE A 133 -41.55 -20.07 39.38
CA PHE A 133 -41.80 -19.14 38.29
C PHE A 133 -40.77 -19.37 37.19
N TYR A 134 -41.22 -19.23 35.95
CA TYR A 134 -40.34 -19.32 34.79
C TYR A 134 -40.58 -18.18 33.82
N ALA A 135 -39.54 -17.82 33.08
CA ALA A 135 -39.60 -16.88 31.97
C ALA A 135 -38.59 -17.28 30.89
N ALA A 136 -38.95 -17.02 29.63
CA ALA A 136 -38.01 -17.10 28.53
C ALA A 136 -37.09 -15.88 28.54
N GLU A 137 -35.81 -16.12 28.29
CA GLU A 137 -34.79 -15.10 28.12
C GLU A 137 -33.96 -15.40 26.88
N ASP A 138 -33.53 -14.33 26.23
CA ASP A 138 -32.69 -14.37 25.03
C ASP A 138 -31.34 -15.03 25.35
N ILE A 139 -30.87 -15.89 24.45
CA ILE A 139 -29.53 -16.46 24.56
C ILE A 139 -28.57 -15.48 23.88
N ASP A 140 -27.62 -14.93 24.63
CA ASP A 140 -26.56 -14.12 24.01
C ASP A 140 -25.51 -15.05 23.38
N GLU A 141 -25.66 -15.38 22.09
CA GLU A 141 -24.71 -16.27 21.39
C GLU A 141 -23.33 -15.64 21.15
N CYS A 142 -23.18 -14.35 21.43
CA CYS A 142 -21.89 -13.67 21.40
C CYS A 142 -21.09 -13.85 22.69
N GLN A 143 -21.75 -14.26 23.78
CA GLN A 143 -21.10 -14.61 25.05
C GLN A 143 -20.78 -16.11 25.08
N VAL A 144 -19.64 -16.47 24.49
CA VAL A 144 -19.09 -17.83 24.54
C VAL A 144 -18.29 -18.06 25.83
N ALA A 145 -18.30 -19.30 26.33
CA ALA A 145 -17.54 -19.67 27.51
C ALA A 145 -16.02 -19.62 27.25
N PRO A 146 -15.18 -19.39 28.27
CA PRO A 146 -13.73 -19.40 28.12
C PRO A 146 -13.23 -20.74 27.56
N GLY A 147 -12.56 -20.71 26.40
CA GLY A 147 -12.01 -21.89 25.73
C GLY A 147 -12.87 -22.47 24.60
N GLU A 148 -14.08 -21.95 24.39
CA GLU A 148 -14.88 -22.27 23.21
C GLU A 148 -14.53 -21.34 22.03
N ALA A 149 -14.62 -21.88 20.81
CA ALA A 149 -14.37 -21.10 19.60
C ALA A 149 -15.45 -20.00 19.43
N PRO A 150 -15.07 -18.79 19.01
CA PRO A 150 -16.03 -17.71 18.83
C PRO A 150 -17.05 -18.05 17.74
N THR A 151 -18.30 -17.65 17.97
CA THR A 151 -19.43 -17.92 17.05
C THR A 151 -19.26 -17.26 15.68
N CYS A 152 -18.65 -16.08 15.66
CA CYS A 152 -18.38 -15.27 14.48
C CYS A 152 -16.88 -15.05 14.33
N ASP A 153 -16.41 -14.95 13.09
CA ASP A 153 -14.99 -14.77 12.76
C ASP A 153 -14.46 -13.37 13.18
N HIS A 154 -15.26 -12.32 12.98
CA HIS A 154 -14.89 -10.94 13.32
C HIS A 154 -15.79 -10.31 14.38
N HIS A 155 -17.01 -9.93 14.00
CA HIS A 155 -17.95 -9.24 14.89
C HIS A 155 -19.22 -10.06 15.03
N CYS A 156 -19.64 -10.27 16.27
CA CYS A 156 -20.91 -10.91 16.62
C CYS A 156 -21.89 -9.84 17.13
N HIS A 157 -23.13 -9.91 16.66
CA HIS A 157 -24.20 -9.01 17.07
C HIS A 157 -25.38 -9.81 17.59
N ASN A 158 -25.61 -9.75 18.90
CA ASN A 158 -26.76 -10.39 19.52
C ASN A 158 -28.03 -9.54 19.31
N HIS A 159 -29.16 -10.21 19.13
CA HIS A 159 -30.48 -9.60 19.13
C HIS A 159 -31.51 -10.57 19.69
N LEU A 160 -32.69 -10.06 20.04
CA LEU A 160 -33.77 -10.91 20.54
C LEU A 160 -34.09 -12.06 19.57
N GLY A 161 -33.86 -13.30 20.01
CA GLY A 161 -34.11 -14.54 19.28
C GLY A 161 -32.98 -14.99 18.34
N GLY A 162 -31.80 -14.39 18.38
CA GLY A 162 -30.63 -14.90 17.67
C GLY A 162 -29.53 -13.86 17.45
N PHE A 163 -28.63 -14.17 16.52
CA PHE A 163 -27.48 -13.31 16.25
C PHE A 163 -27.16 -13.25 14.76
N TYR A 164 -26.33 -12.28 14.39
CA TYR A 164 -25.68 -12.26 13.08
C TYR A 164 -24.22 -11.83 13.19
N CYS A 165 -23.42 -12.26 12.21
CA CYS A 165 -22.02 -11.88 12.12
C CYS A 165 -21.82 -10.74 11.13
N SER A 166 -20.79 -9.92 11.35
CA SER A 166 -20.33 -8.93 10.37
C SER A 166 -18.80 -8.90 10.31
N CYS A 167 -18.27 -8.32 9.24
CA CYS A 167 -16.84 -8.31 8.96
C CYS A 167 -16.22 -6.91 9.07
N ARG A 168 -14.92 -6.87 9.33
CA ARG A 168 -14.09 -5.67 9.26
C ARG A 168 -14.01 -5.12 7.83
N ALA A 169 -13.60 -3.86 7.68
CA ALA A 169 -13.33 -3.29 6.36
C ALA A 169 -12.26 -4.09 5.60
N GLY A 170 -12.44 -4.27 4.29
CA GLY A 170 -11.57 -5.14 3.47
C GLY A 170 -12.00 -6.61 3.43
N TYR A 171 -13.13 -6.96 4.07
CA TYR A 171 -13.68 -8.31 4.12
C TYR A 171 -15.16 -8.33 3.74
N VAL A 172 -15.64 -9.49 3.32
CA VAL A 172 -17.04 -9.77 3.04
C VAL A 172 -17.52 -10.99 3.82
N LEU A 173 -18.75 -10.93 4.34
CA LEU A 173 -19.33 -12.07 5.03
C LEU A 173 -19.59 -13.20 4.03
N HIS A 174 -18.99 -14.35 4.31
CA HIS A 174 -19.12 -15.53 3.47
C HIS A 174 -20.56 -16.08 3.50
N ARG A 175 -20.89 -16.96 2.55
CA ARG A 175 -22.24 -17.56 2.40
C ARG A 175 -22.69 -18.36 3.63
N ASN A 176 -21.76 -18.85 4.45
CA ASN A 176 -22.05 -19.52 5.71
C ASN A 176 -22.52 -18.55 6.83
N LYS A 177 -22.54 -17.24 6.56
CA LYS A 177 -22.96 -16.16 7.47
C LYS A 177 -22.12 -16.05 8.75
N ARG A 178 -20.93 -16.66 8.78
CA ARG A 178 -20.04 -16.67 9.96
C ARG A 178 -18.61 -16.23 9.66
N THR A 179 -18.04 -16.74 8.57
CA THR A 179 -16.64 -16.49 8.17
C THR A 179 -16.51 -15.22 7.36
N CYS A 180 -15.39 -14.53 7.49
CA CYS A 180 -15.10 -13.31 6.74
C CYS A 180 -14.02 -13.56 5.69
N SER A 181 -14.43 -13.58 4.42
CA SER A 181 -13.52 -13.73 3.27
C SER A 181 -12.86 -12.39 2.93
N ALA A 182 -11.57 -12.38 2.64
CA ALA A 182 -10.86 -11.17 2.25
C ALA A 182 -11.24 -10.67 0.85
N LEU A 183 -11.32 -9.36 0.69
CA LEU A 183 -11.42 -8.68 -0.61
C LEU A 183 -10.01 -8.44 -1.18
N CYS A 184 -9.36 -9.51 -1.61
CA CYS A 184 -7.94 -9.55 -2.01
C CYS A 184 -7.72 -9.84 -3.51
N SER A 185 -8.76 -9.71 -4.34
CA SER A 185 -8.69 -9.99 -5.78
C SER A 185 -8.65 -8.71 -6.62
N GLY A 186 -7.99 -8.78 -7.77
CA GLY A 186 -7.96 -7.69 -8.78
C GLY A 186 -6.83 -6.68 -8.59
N GLN A 187 -5.85 -6.98 -7.74
CA GLN A 187 -4.65 -6.13 -7.61
C GLN A 187 -3.74 -6.35 -8.82
N VAL A 188 -3.41 -5.25 -9.53
CA VAL A 188 -2.54 -5.27 -10.71
C VAL A 188 -1.27 -4.47 -10.44
N PHE A 189 -0.12 -5.13 -10.56
CA PHE A 189 1.21 -4.58 -10.35
C PHE A 189 1.89 -4.33 -11.70
N THR A 190 2.28 -3.09 -11.95
CA THR A 190 2.90 -2.66 -13.23
C THR A 190 4.33 -2.16 -13.07
N GLN A 191 4.84 -2.08 -11.83
CA GLN A 191 6.21 -1.65 -11.55
C GLN A 191 7.21 -2.79 -11.76
N ARG A 192 8.46 -2.46 -12.09
CA ARG A 192 9.55 -3.43 -12.38
C ARG A 192 9.99 -4.27 -11.19
N SER A 193 9.64 -3.86 -9.97
CA SER A 193 9.81 -4.64 -8.74
C SER A 193 8.72 -4.27 -7.75
N GLY A 194 8.47 -5.16 -6.80
CA GLY A 194 7.50 -4.92 -5.73
C GLY A 194 7.35 -6.11 -4.81
N GLU A 195 6.46 -5.98 -3.84
CA GLU A 195 6.14 -7.03 -2.88
C GLU A 195 4.65 -7.33 -2.91
N LEU A 196 4.32 -8.62 -2.71
CA LEU A 196 2.96 -9.09 -2.49
C LEU A 196 2.97 -10.15 -1.39
N SER A 197 1.86 -10.27 -0.67
CA SER A 197 1.73 -11.23 0.44
C SER A 197 0.31 -11.74 0.55
N SER A 198 0.14 -12.82 1.32
CA SER A 198 -1.18 -13.19 1.83
C SER A 198 -1.78 -12.05 2.67
N PRO A 199 -3.12 -11.95 2.77
CA PRO A 199 -3.76 -10.94 3.62
C PRO A 199 -3.30 -11.07 5.07
N GLU A 200 -3.13 -9.94 5.76
CA GLU A 200 -2.68 -9.84 7.17
C GLU A 200 -1.26 -10.34 7.47
N TYR A 201 -0.49 -10.81 6.49
CA TYR A 201 0.88 -11.31 6.69
C TYR A 201 1.72 -10.35 7.55
N PRO A 202 2.43 -10.84 8.59
CA PRO A 202 2.70 -12.25 8.94
C PRO A 202 1.69 -12.85 9.94
N ARG A 203 0.51 -12.27 10.11
CA ARG A 203 -0.57 -12.87 10.93
C ARG A 203 -1.32 -13.95 10.13
N PRO A 204 -2.13 -14.80 10.80
CA PRO A 204 -2.91 -15.81 10.12
C PRO A 204 -3.75 -15.25 8.98
N TYR A 205 -3.68 -15.90 7.82
CA TYR A 205 -4.50 -15.49 6.68
C TYR A 205 -5.98 -15.85 6.89
N PRO A 206 -6.90 -15.11 6.26
CA PRO A 206 -8.32 -15.31 6.44
C PRO A 206 -8.84 -16.55 5.70
N LYS A 207 -9.82 -17.19 6.33
CA LYS A 207 -10.50 -18.39 5.85
C LYS A 207 -11.41 -18.09 4.66
N LEU A 208 -11.74 -19.12 3.87
CA LEU A 208 -12.66 -19.10 2.74
C LEU A 208 -12.41 -17.93 1.78
N SER A 209 -11.13 -17.63 1.52
CA SER A 209 -10.70 -16.50 0.71
C SER A 209 -10.14 -16.99 -0.62
N SER A 210 -10.41 -16.21 -1.68
CA SER A 210 -9.85 -16.45 -3.01
C SER A 210 -9.24 -15.15 -3.53
N CYS A 211 -7.92 -15.09 -3.46
CA CYS A 211 -7.14 -13.92 -3.82
C CYS A 211 -6.50 -14.12 -5.19
N THR A 212 -6.60 -13.09 -6.04
CA THR A 212 -5.92 -13.04 -7.34
C THR A 212 -5.09 -11.76 -7.46
N TYR A 213 -3.80 -11.95 -7.69
CA TYR A 213 -2.81 -10.90 -7.89
C TYR A 213 -2.24 -11.01 -9.30
N SER A 214 -2.17 -9.91 -10.04
CA SER A 214 -1.65 -9.90 -11.40
C SER A 214 -0.45 -8.97 -11.52
N ILE A 215 0.68 -9.48 -11.99
CA ILE A 215 1.83 -8.68 -12.38
C ILE A 215 1.80 -8.56 -13.90
N SER A 216 1.78 -7.33 -14.41
CA SER A 216 1.71 -7.06 -15.85
C SER A 216 2.72 -5.99 -16.22
N LEU A 217 3.81 -6.43 -16.86
CA LEU A 217 4.88 -5.58 -17.36
C LEU A 217 4.80 -5.43 -18.87
N GLU A 218 5.52 -4.45 -19.40
CA GLU A 218 5.69 -4.28 -20.84
C GLU A 218 6.38 -5.48 -21.49
N GLU A 219 6.12 -5.66 -22.78
CA GLU A 219 6.70 -6.75 -23.55
C GLU A 219 8.24 -6.66 -23.60
N GLY A 220 8.91 -7.79 -23.46
CA GLY A 220 10.38 -7.86 -23.40
C GLY A 220 10.94 -7.99 -22.00
N PHE A 221 10.16 -7.68 -20.95
CA PHE A 221 10.49 -8.05 -19.59
C PHE A 221 10.13 -9.51 -19.28
N SER A 222 10.77 -10.05 -18.26
CA SER A 222 10.46 -11.34 -17.65
C SER A 222 10.45 -11.19 -16.14
N VAL A 223 9.39 -11.66 -15.49
CA VAL A 223 9.20 -11.56 -14.05
C VAL A 223 9.98 -12.68 -13.34
N ILE A 224 10.65 -12.33 -12.25
CA ILE A 224 11.30 -13.27 -11.35
C ILE A 224 10.66 -13.14 -9.97
N LEU A 225 10.30 -14.28 -9.38
CA LEU A 225 9.61 -14.35 -8.09
C LEU A 225 10.55 -14.96 -7.05
N ASP A 226 10.77 -14.23 -5.97
CA ASP A 226 11.51 -14.69 -4.81
C ASP A 226 10.56 -14.77 -3.61
N PHE A 227 10.39 -15.97 -3.08
CA PHE A 227 9.74 -16.15 -1.79
C PHE A 227 10.69 -15.68 -0.69
N VAL A 228 10.22 -14.79 0.17
CA VAL A 228 11.02 -14.13 1.20
C VAL A 228 10.40 -14.33 2.58
N GLU A 229 11.20 -14.12 3.62
CA GLU A 229 10.76 -14.23 5.01
C GLU A 229 10.24 -15.64 5.38
N SER A 230 9.01 -15.78 5.89
CA SER A 230 8.41 -17.07 6.23
C SER A 230 7.42 -17.55 5.16
N PHE A 231 7.33 -18.87 5.02
CA PHE A 231 6.29 -19.54 4.24
C PHE A 231 5.63 -20.58 5.13
N ASP A 232 4.32 -20.48 5.31
CA ASP A 232 3.51 -21.35 6.15
C ASP A 232 2.09 -21.37 5.61
N VAL A 233 1.77 -22.41 4.86
CA VAL A 233 0.46 -22.63 4.24
C VAL A 233 0.01 -24.03 4.59
N GLU A 234 -1.28 -24.21 4.90
CA GLU A 234 -1.82 -25.49 5.36
C GLU A 234 -1.52 -26.63 4.38
N THR A 235 -1.11 -27.78 4.92
CA THR A 235 -0.65 -28.92 4.12
C THR A 235 -1.13 -30.24 4.72
N HIS A 236 -1.16 -31.29 3.90
CA HIS A 236 -1.52 -32.64 4.32
C HIS A 236 -0.34 -33.60 4.07
N PRO A 237 -0.07 -34.59 4.94
CA PRO A 237 1.06 -35.50 4.77
C PRO A 237 1.01 -36.35 3.50
N GLU A 238 -0.18 -36.76 3.06
CA GLU A 238 -0.35 -37.73 1.97
C GLU A 238 -0.81 -37.11 0.65
N THR A 239 -1.41 -35.92 0.70
CA THR A 239 -2.02 -35.27 -0.48
C THR A 239 -1.42 -33.89 -0.60
N LEU A 240 -0.97 -33.53 -1.82
CA LEU A 240 -0.34 -32.25 -2.06
C LEU A 240 -1.40 -31.14 -2.00
N CYS A 241 -1.31 -30.28 -0.98
CA CYS A 241 -2.07 -29.04 -0.82
C CYS A 241 -3.60 -29.18 -1.02
N PRO A 242 -4.29 -30.09 -0.29
CA PRO A 242 -5.73 -30.31 -0.48
C PRO A 242 -6.59 -29.22 0.17
N TYR A 243 -6.05 -28.49 1.15
CA TYR A 243 -6.73 -27.47 1.92
C TYR A 243 -6.47 -26.09 1.29
N ASP A 244 -5.29 -25.56 1.58
CA ASP A 244 -4.85 -24.26 1.12
C ASP A 244 -3.73 -24.40 0.09
N PHE A 245 -3.75 -23.55 -0.92
CA PHE A 245 -2.73 -23.58 -1.94
C PHE A 245 -2.47 -22.22 -2.57
N LEU A 246 -1.20 -22.02 -2.92
CA LEU A 246 -0.75 -20.94 -3.78
C LEU A 246 -0.38 -21.50 -5.15
N LYS A 247 -0.95 -20.92 -6.21
CA LYS A 247 -0.64 -21.25 -7.61
C LYS A 247 -0.16 -20.03 -8.35
N ILE A 248 0.78 -20.24 -9.25
CA ILE A 248 1.37 -19.18 -10.09
C ILE A 248 1.16 -19.59 -11.53
N GLN A 249 0.47 -18.76 -12.30
CA GLN A 249 0.14 -19.02 -13.69
C GLN A 249 0.75 -17.94 -14.57
N THR A 250 1.42 -18.38 -15.63
CA THR A 250 1.95 -17.53 -16.70
C THR A 250 1.19 -17.84 -18.00
N ASP A 251 1.56 -17.19 -19.10
CA ASP A 251 1.07 -17.53 -20.45
C ASP A 251 1.56 -18.90 -20.96
N ARG A 252 2.58 -19.49 -20.33
CA ARG A 252 3.26 -20.71 -20.82
C ARG A 252 3.23 -21.87 -19.85
N GLU A 253 3.36 -21.59 -18.57
CA GLU A 253 3.58 -22.58 -17.50
C GLU A 253 2.75 -22.23 -16.26
N GLU A 254 2.36 -23.28 -15.53
CA GLU A 254 1.80 -23.21 -14.17
C GLU A 254 2.84 -23.75 -13.18
N HIS A 255 3.03 -23.04 -12.08
CA HIS A 255 3.88 -23.45 -10.96
C HIS A 255 3.02 -23.63 -9.71
N GLY A 256 3.34 -24.67 -8.93
CA GLY A 256 2.60 -25.07 -7.73
C GLY A 256 1.70 -26.29 -8.00
N PRO A 257 0.70 -26.55 -7.13
CA PRO A 257 0.36 -25.78 -5.92
C PRO A 257 1.49 -25.81 -4.87
N PHE A 258 1.68 -24.68 -4.17
CA PHE A 258 2.62 -24.56 -3.06
C PHE A 258 1.86 -24.52 -1.73
N CYS A 259 2.32 -25.33 -0.79
CA CYS A 259 1.87 -25.36 0.60
C CYS A 259 2.98 -25.92 1.51
N GLY A 260 2.76 -25.93 2.82
CA GLY A 260 3.72 -26.39 3.82
C GLY A 260 4.54 -25.25 4.42
N LYS A 261 5.68 -25.59 5.03
CA LYS A 261 6.53 -24.65 5.81
C LYS A 261 7.88 -24.31 5.17
N THR A 262 8.16 -24.93 4.02
CA THR A 262 9.44 -24.74 3.33
C THR A 262 9.26 -23.66 2.28
N LEU A 263 10.14 -22.66 2.30
CA LEU A 263 10.18 -21.62 1.27
C LEU A 263 10.35 -22.27 -0.13
N PRO A 264 9.45 -21.98 -1.08
CA PRO A 264 9.64 -22.41 -2.45
C PRO A 264 10.90 -21.80 -3.07
N HIS A 265 11.44 -22.48 -4.09
CA HIS A 265 12.61 -21.99 -4.82
C HIS A 265 12.27 -20.74 -5.65
N ARG A 266 13.30 -19.96 -6.01
CA ARG A 266 13.19 -18.81 -6.92
C ARG A 266 12.66 -19.24 -8.28
N ILE A 267 11.66 -18.53 -8.81
CA ILE A 267 10.99 -18.86 -10.09
C ILE A 267 11.28 -17.79 -11.13
N GLU A 268 11.91 -18.18 -12.24
CA GLU A 268 12.11 -17.33 -13.41
C GLU A 268 11.04 -17.64 -14.47
N THR A 269 10.00 -16.81 -14.54
CA THR A 269 8.78 -17.11 -15.31
C THR A 269 8.96 -17.03 -16.83
N LYS A 270 9.99 -16.33 -17.30
CA LYS A 270 10.20 -15.99 -18.73
C LYS A 270 8.98 -15.31 -19.38
N SER A 271 8.11 -14.70 -18.56
CA SER A 271 6.89 -14.03 -18.98
C SER A 271 6.82 -12.62 -18.39
N ASN A 272 6.23 -11.68 -19.12
CA ASN A 272 5.94 -10.34 -18.62
C ASN A 272 4.59 -10.26 -17.87
N THR A 273 3.78 -11.33 -17.91
CA THR A 273 2.48 -11.41 -17.24
C THR A 273 2.39 -12.63 -16.34
N VAL A 274 2.11 -12.41 -15.05
CA VAL A 274 2.00 -13.47 -14.05
C VAL A 274 0.73 -13.27 -13.24
N THR A 275 -0.05 -14.33 -13.08
CA THR A 275 -1.22 -14.35 -12.19
C THR A 275 -0.96 -15.29 -11.02
N ILE A 276 -1.10 -14.79 -9.81
CA ILE A 276 -0.89 -15.53 -8.58
C ILE A 276 -2.24 -15.71 -7.91
N THR A 277 -2.64 -16.95 -7.67
CA THR A 277 -3.92 -17.32 -7.07
C THR A 277 -3.68 -18.01 -5.74
N PHE A 278 -4.27 -17.48 -4.68
CA PHE A 278 -4.22 -18.06 -3.34
C PHE A 278 -5.64 -18.38 -2.87
N VAL A 279 -5.88 -19.65 -2.54
CA VAL A 279 -7.20 -20.14 -2.10
C VAL A 279 -7.04 -20.80 -0.74
N THR A 280 -7.97 -20.48 0.17
CA THR A 280 -7.97 -20.98 1.54
C THR A 280 -9.30 -21.66 1.90
N ASP A 281 -9.25 -22.61 2.82
CA ASP A 281 -10.40 -23.38 3.29
C ASP A 281 -11.08 -22.77 4.53
N GLU A 282 -11.93 -23.52 5.23
CA GLU A 282 -12.71 -23.03 6.38
C GLU A 282 -11.96 -23.01 7.72
N SER A 283 -10.71 -23.46 7.77
CA SER A 283 -9.95 -23.64 9.00
C SER A 283 -8.49 -23.19 8.87
N GLY A 284 -7.64 -23.56 9.83
CA GLY A 284 -6.24 -23.14 9.87
C GLY A 284 -5.98 -21.76 10.51
N ASP A 285 -4.80 -21.62 11.12
CA ASP A 285 -4.25 -20.37 11.66
C ASP A 285 -2.81 -20.12 11.13
N HIS A 286 -2.56 -20.54 9.89
CA HIS A 286 -1.25 -20.47 9.24
C HIS A 286 -0.91 -19.04 8.79
N THR A 287 0.37 -18.68 8.87
CA THR A 287 0.82 -17.27 8.70
C THR A 287 0.95 -16.80 7.25
N GLY A 288 0.95 -17.72 6.29
CA GLY A 288 0.89 -17.42 4.86
C GLY A 288 2.27 -17.24 4.21
N TRP A 289 2.38 -16.27 3.32
CA TRP A 289 3.53 -16.12 2.43
C TRP A 289 3.77 -14.68 2.03
N LYS A 290 5.03 -14.38 1.66
CA LYS A 290 5.44 -13.11 1.07
C LYS A 290 6.36 -13.37 -0.12
N ILE A 291 6.12 -12.64 -1.21
CA ILE A 291 6.91 -12.70 -2.44
C ILE A 291 7.43 -11.30 -2.77
N HIS A 292 8.73 -11.19 -2.97
CA HIS A 292 9.36 -10.06 -3.62
C HIS A 292 9.56 -10.41 -5.10
N TYR A 293 9.01 -9.61 -5.99
CA TYR A 293 9.17 -9.82 -7.43
C TYR A 293 10.11 -8.75 -8.02
N THR A 294 10.90 -9.18 -9.00
CA THR A 294 11.75 -8.32 -9.81
C THR A 294 11.54 -8.61 -11.28
N SER A 295 12.12 -7.78 -12.15
CA SER A 295 12.06 -7.98 -13.59
C SER A 295 13.47 -8.03 -14.19
N THR A 296 13.62 -8.89 -15.19
CA THR A 296 14.82 -8.98 -16.01
C THR A 296 14.44 -8.83 -17.48
N ALA A 297 15.41 -8.55 -18.33
CA ALA A 297 15.25 -8.60 -19.78
C ALA A 297 16.60 -8.99 -20.41
N GLN A 298 16.61 -9.12 -21.73
CA GLN A 298 17.85 -9.32 -22.47
C GLN A 298 18.83 -8.15 -22.18
N PRO A 299 20.05 -8.43 -21.70
CA PRO A 299 21.00 -7.37 -21.40
C PRO A 299 21.57 -6.73 -22.65
N CYS A 300 21.84 -5.44 -22.55
CA CYS A 300 22.70 -4.74 -23.50
C CYS A 300 24.19 -4.96 -23.18
N PRO A 301 25.08 -4.87 -24.19
CA PRO A 301 26.53 -4.89 -23.97
C PRO A 301 26.95 -3.83 -22.94
N TYR A 302 27.91 -4.16 -22.09
CA TYR A 302 28.44 -3.22 -21.12
C TYR A 302 28.99 -1.96 -21.84
N PRO A 303 28.55 -0.75 -21.47
CA PRO A 303 28.98 0.46 -22.12
C PRO A 303 30.45 0.74 -21.80
N MET A 304 31.29 0.73 -22.83
CA MET A 304 32.70 1.09 -22.69
C MET A 304 32.83 2.61 -22.78
N ALA A 305 33.34 3.23 -21.72
CA ALA A 305 33.63 4.66 -21.73
C ALA A 305 34.71 4.97 -22.80
N PRO A 306 34.52 6.02 -23.62
CA PRO A 306 35.58 6.46 -24.52
C PRO A 306 36.79 6.99 -23.72
N PRO A 307 37.99 7.04 -24.31
CA PRO A 307 39.14 7.67 -23.68
C PRO A 307 38.82 9.12 -23.25
N ASN A 308 39.26 9.52 -22.06
CA ASN A 308 38.97 10.84 -21.47
C ASN A 308 37.47 11.11 -21.29
N GLY A 309 36.69 10.06 -21.05
CA GLY A 309 35.28 10.15 -20.70
C GLY A 309 34.87 9.09 -19.68
N HIS A 310 33.67 9.23 -19.15
CA HIS A 310 33.09 8.28 -18.20
C HIS A 310 31.59 8.08 -18.45
N VAL A 311 31.11 6.92 -18.00
CA VAL A 311 29.69 6.52 -18.07
C VAL A 311 29.01 6.83 -16.75
N SER A 312 27.78 7.34 -16.79
CA SER A 312 26.94 7.48 -15.59
C SER A 312 25.44 7.33 -15.92
N PRO A 313 24.65 6.63 -15.09
CA PRO A 313 25.07 5.87 -13.91
C PRO A 313 25.80 4.58 -14.32
N VAL A 314 26.76 4.12 -13.51
CA VAL A 314 27.42 2.82 -13.72
C VAL A 314 26.57 1.72 -13.07
N GLN A 315 26.17 0.73 -13.86
CA GLN A 315 25.40 -0.42 -13.42
C GLN A 315 26.15 -1.71 -13.76
N ALA A 316 25.98 -2.76 -12.94
CA ALA A 316 26.57 -4.07 -13.21
C ALA A 316 26.01 -4.71 -14.50
N LYS A 317 24.73 -4.43 -14.80
CA LYS A 317 24.01 -4.93 -15.98
C LYS A 317 22.95 -3.90 -16.37
N TYR A 318 22.88 -3.57 -17.65
CA TYR A 318 21.81 -2.74 -18.21
C TYR A 318 20.85 -3.63 -18.97
N ILE A 319 19.57 -3.53 -18.65
CA ILE A 319 18.50 -4.26 -19.31
C ILE A 319 17.51 -3.27 -19.93
N LEU A 320 16.48 -3.79 -20.61
CA LEU A 320 15.48 -3.01 -21.32
C LEU A 320 15.06 -1.72 -20.59
N LYS A 321 15.08 -0.60 -21.34
CA LYS A 321 14.80 0.78 -20.90
C LYS A 321 15.78 1.40 -19.91
N ASP A 322 16.78 0.67 -19.43
CA ASP A 322 17.87 1.30 -18.70
C ASP A 322 18.66 2.21 -19.63
N SER A 323 19.19 3.28 -19.09
CA SER A 323 19.95 4.26 -19.86
C SER A 323 21.20 4.70 -19.12
N PHE A 324 22.18 5.14 -19.90
CA PHE A 324 23.38 5.79 -19.40
C PHE A 324 23.71 7.00 -20.26
N SER A 325 24.50 7.90 -19.70
CA SER A 325 25.05 9.06 -20.37
C SER A 325 26.58 9.02 -20.38
N ILE A 326 27.17 9.65 -21.38
CA ILE A 326 28.63 9.84 -21.49
C ILE A 326 28.98 11.28 -21.16
N PHE A 327 30.00 11.44 -20.33
CA PHE A 327 30.56 12.71 -19.92
C PHE A 327 32.04 12.73 -20.24
N CYS A 328 32.52 13.77 -20.91
CA CYS A 328 33.94 13.95 -21.21
C CYS A 328 34.66 14.69 -20.07
N GLU A 329 35.95 14.42 -19.92
CA GLU A 329 36.83 15.14 -19.00
C GLU A 329 37.03 16.60 -19.44
N THR A 330 37.44 17.46 -18.53
CA THR A 330 37.69 18.88 -18.82
C THR A 330 38.71 19.04 -19.96
N GLY A 331 38.32 19.79 -21.00
CA GLY A 331 39.15 20.00 -22.19
C GLY A 331 38.91 18.97 -23.29
N TYR A 332 37.92 18.10 -23.14
CA TYR A 332 37.43 17.21 -24.18
C TYR A 332 35.96 17.52 -24.48
N GLU A 333 35.58 17.46 -25.74
CA GLU A 333 34.21 17.62 -26.21
C GLU A 333 33.62 16.31 -26.73
N LEU A 334 32.31 16.20 -26.62
CA LEU A 334 31.55 15.02 -26.98
C LEU A 334 31.19 15.07 -28.47
N LEU A 335 31.68 14.10 -29.25
CA LEU A 335 31.49 14.06 -30.71
C LEU A 335 30.79 12.78 -31.16
N GLN A 336 29.85 12.91 -32.11
CA GLN A 336 29.37 11.79 -32.91
C GLN A 336 30.02 11.86 -34.30
N GLY A 337 31.09 11.11 -34.49
CA GLY A 337 31.96 11.29 -35.66
C GLY A 337 32.62 12.67 -35.60
N HIS A 338 32.21 13.59 -36.48
CA HIS A 338 32.73 14.97 -36.53
C HIS A 338 31.74 16.01 -36.01
N LEU A 339 30.58 15.58 -35.50
CA LEU A 339 29.52 16.49 -35.08
C LEU A 339 29.52 16.65 -33.55
N PRO A 340 29.60 17.88 -33.02
CA PRO A 340 29.53 18.13 -31.59
C PRO A 340 28.13 17.82 -31.05
N LEU A 341 28.09 17.10 -29.93
CA LEU A 341 26.89 16.75 -29.19
C LEU A 341 26.82 17.57 -27.90
N LYS A 342 25.66 18.18 -27.64
CA LYS A 342 25.40 18.84 -26.35
C LYS A 342 25.30 17.86 -25.19
N SER A 343 24.75 16.67 -25.44
CA SER A 343 24.55 15.61 -24.46
C SER A 343 24.37 14.28 -25.19
N PHE A 344 24.76 13.18 -24.53
CA PHE A 344 24.53 11.83 -25.03
C PHE A 344 23.84 10.99 -23.96
N THR A 345 22.76 10.32 -24.35
CA THR A 345 22.10 9.29 -23.55
C THR A 345 21.72 8.16 -24.49
N ALA A 346 22.11 6.94 -24.15
CA ALA A 346 21.70 5.73 -24.86
C ALA A 346 20.77 4.90 -24.00
N VAL A 347 19.77 4.27 -24.63
CA VAL A 347 18.71 3.48 -23.99
C VAL A 347 18.76 2.05 -24.50
N CYS A 348 18.75 1.09 -23.58
CA CYS A 348 18.78 -0.34 -23.91
C CYS A 348 17.45 -0.79 -24.51
N GLN A 349 17.52 -1.42 -25.68
CA GLN A 349 16.37 -1.87 -26.47
C GLN A 349 15.99 -3.33 -26.19
N LYS A 350 14.82 -3.75 -26.70
CA LYS A 350 14.25 -5.09 -26.49
C LYS A 350 15.13 -6.22 -27.05
N ASP A 351 15.88 -5.94 -28.11
CA ASP A 351 16.80 -6.89 -28.76
C ASP A 351 18.17 -6.98 -28.06
N GLY A 352 18.38 -6.22 -26.97
CA GLY A 352 19.67 -6.13 -26.29
C GLY A 352 20.68 -5.24 -27.00
N SER A 353 20.25 -4.34 -27.90
CA SER A 353 21.12 -3.31 -28.49
C SER A 353 20.92 -1.94 -27.83
N TRP A 354 21.93 -1.07 -27.97
CA TRP A 354 21.79 0.35 -27.64
C TRP A 354 21.12 1.08 -28.80
N ASP A 355 20.18 1.98 -28.51
CA ASP A 355 19.47 2.78 -29.53
C ASP A 355 20.37 3.73 -30.32
N ARG A 356 21.57 4.00 -29.81
CA ARG A 356 22.55 4.92 -30.38
C ARG A 356 23.95 4.32 -30.36
N PRO A 357 24.77 4.58 -31.41
CA PRO A 357 26.18 4.22 -31.40
C PRO A 357 26.94 5.06 -30.36
N MET A 358 28.03 4.50 -29.81
CA MET A 358 28.86 5.20 -28.82
C MET A 358 29.51 6.46 -29.41
N PRO A 359 29.55 7.58 -28.67
CA PRO A 359 30.25 8.80 -29.06
C PRO A 359 31.73 8.72 -28.68
N ALA A 360 32.52 9.67 -29.17
CA ALA A 360 33.92 9.86 -28.77
C ALA A 360 34.08 11.13 -27.92
N CYS A 361 35.05 11.11 -27.00
CA CYS A 361 35.54 12.32 -26.34
C CYS A 361 36.85 12.72 -27.02
N SER A 362 36.83 13.84 -27.74
CA SER A 362 37.99 14.36 -28.47
C SER A 362 38.47 15.64 -27.81
N ILE A 363 39.78 15.86 -27.80
CA ILE A 363 40.36 17.06 -27.20
C ILE A 363 39.79 18.30 -27.89
N VAL A 364 39.39 19.30 -27.11
CA VAL A 364 38.89 20.57 -27.63
C VAL A 364 39.99 21.23 -28.46
N ASP A 365 39.63 21.71 -29.65
CA ASP A 365 40.50 22.43 -30.55
C ASP A 365 39.96 23.86 -30.71
N CYS A 366 40.77 24.85 -30.29
CA CYS A 366 40.40 26.26 -30.41
C CYS A 366 40.51 26.78 -31.86
N GLY A 367 41.01 25.95 -32.78
CA GLY A 367 41.28 26.33 -34.16
C GLY A 367 42.45 27.30 -34.30
N PRO A 368 42.81 27.64 -35.54
CA PRO A 368 43.87 28.61 -35.79
C PRO A 368 43.51 29.97 -35.15
N PRO A 369 44.44 30.60 -34.41
CA PRO A 369 44.23 31.94 -33.89
C PRO A 369 43.95 32.95 -35.00
N ASP A 370 43.09 33.93 -34.71
CA ASP A 370 42.81 35.03 -35.63
C ASP A 370 44.06 35.90 -35.89
N ASP A 371 44.20 36.40 -37.11
CA ASP A 371 45.33 37.26 -37.49
C ASP A 371 45.26 38.60 -36.75
N LEU A 372 46.37 38.96 -36.08
CA LEU A 372 46.51 40.23 -35.37
C LEU A 372 46.93 41.35 -36.34
N PRO A 373 46.15 42.45 -36.48
CA PRO A 373 46.57 43.59 -37.29
C PRO A 373 47.88 44.21 -36.78
N SER A 374 48.85 44.42 -37.69
CA SER A 374 50.18 44.96 -37.36
C SER A 374 50.97 44.14 -36.32
N GLY A 375 50.68 42.85 -36.23
CA GLY A 375 51.38 41.91 -35.36
C GLY A 375 51.50 40.53 -35.97
N ARG A 376 52.16 39.63 -35.23
CA ARG A 376 52.34 38.22 -35.56
C ARG A 376 51.96 37.34 -34.39
N VAL A 377 51.62 36.10 -34.69
CA VAL A 377 51.33 35.04 -33.71
C VAL A 377 52.40 33.95 -33.78
N GLU A 378 52.90 33.54 -32.61
CA GLU A 378 53.85 32.44 -32.45
C GLU A 378 53.20 31.31 -31.65
N TYR A 379 53.30 30.08 -32.16
CA TYR A 379 52.79 28.89 -31.47
C TYR A 379 53.84 28.38 -30.49
N ILE A 380 53.64 28.63 -29.19
CA ILE A 380 54.62 28.32 -28.14
C ILE A 380 54.63 26.83 -27.83
N THR A 381 53.46 26.17 -27.80
CA THR A 381 53.37 24.73 -27.50
C THR A 381 53.96 23.87 -28.61
N GLY A 382 53.84 24.28 -29.86
CA GLY A 382 54.38 23.59 -31.02
C GLY A 382 53.76 24.10 -32.32
N PRO A 383 54.43 23.97 -33.48
CA PRO A 383 53.94 24.50 -34.75
C PRO A 383 52.54 23.99 -35.09
N GLY A 384 51.56 24.88 -35.21
CA GLY A 384 50.18 24.56 -35.59
C GLY A 384 49.36 23.81 -34.53
N VAL A 385 49.83 23.73 -33.28
CA VAL A 385 49.08 23.09 -32.18
C VAL A 385 48.05 24.06 -31.60
N THR A 386 46.77 23.69 -31.70
CA THR A 386 45.62 24.53 -31.31
C THR A 386 44.70 23.87 -30.29
N THR A 387 45.09 22.70 -29.75
CA THR A 387 44.28 21.90 -28.82
C THR A 387 44.32 22.40 -27.39
N TYR A 388 43.42 21.93 -26.53
CA TYR A 388 43.30 22.34 -25.12
C TYR A 388 44.65 22.40 -24.40
N LYS A 389 44.88 23.52 -23.70
CA LYS A 389 46.15 23.93 -23.06
C LYS A 389 47.30 24.29 -24.00
N ALA A 390 47.08 24.35 -25.31
CA ALA A 390 48.02 24.99 -26.23
C ALA A 390 48.17 26.46 -25.86
N VAL A 391 49.39 27.00 -26.07
CA VAL A 391 49.76 28.36 -25.75
C VAL A 391 50.25 29.04 -27.02
N ILE A 392 49.75 30.24 -27.27
CA ILE A 392 50.20 31.14 -28.32
C ILE A 392 50.67 32.46 -27.73
N GLN A 393 51.56 33.11 -28.46
CA GLN A 393 52.09 34.43 -28.12
C GLN A 393 51.88 35.38 -29.29
N TYR A 394 51.10 36.42 -29.06
CA TYR A 394 51.03 37.56 -29.97
C TYR A 394 52.17 38.53 -29.69
N SER A 395 52.67 39.17 -30.75
CA SER A 395 53.66 40.24 -30.67
C SER A 395 53.43 41.26 -31.78
N CYS A 396 53.67 42.54 -31.51
CA CYS A 396 53.59 43.60 -32.52
C CYS A 396 54.87 43.57 -33.38
N GLU A 397 54.74 43.77 -34.69
CA GLU A 397 55.84 43.57 -35.64
C GLU A 397 56.74 44.81 -35.82
N GLU A 398 56.20 45.99 -35.50
CA GLU A 398 56.91 47.26 -35.58
C GLU A 398 57.36 47.75 -34.21
N THR A 399 58.59 48.27 -34.11
CA THR A 399 59.18 48.80 -32.86
C THR A 399 58.45 50.03 -32.30
N PHE A 400 57.57 50.63 -33.09
CA PHE A 400 56.73 51.75 -32.67
C PHE A 400 55.38 51.30 -32.15
N TYR A 401 55.07 50.00 -32.07
CA TYR A 401 53.79 49.53 -31.54
C TYR A 401 54.02 48.75 -30.24
N THR A 402 53.26 49.08 -29.19
CA THR A 402 53.28 48.37 -27.92
C THR A 402 51.94 47.75 -27.60
N MET A 403 51.99 46.57 -26.99
CA MET A 403 50.82 45.80 -26.58
C MET A 403 50.41 46.24 -25.17
N LYS A 404 49.25 46.91 -25.04
CA LYS A 404 48.81 47.52 -23.77
C LYS A 404 47.83 46.66 -22.96
N VAL A 405 47.05 45.81 -23.63
CA VAL A 405 45.88 45.16 -23.02
C VAL A 405 46.26 43.95 -22.14
N ASN A 406 47.13 43.08 -22.65
CA ASN A 406 47.65 41.93 -21.94
C ASN A 406 49.08 41.60 -22.39
N ASP A 407 49.67 40.56 -21.79
CA ASP A 407 51.02 40.08 -22.08
C ASP A 407 51.13 39.36 -23.44
N GLY A 408 50.08 39.39 -24.27
CA GLY A 408 50.01 38.74 -25.57
C GLY A 408 49.92 37.22 -25.50
N LYS A 409 49.88 36.65 -24.30
CA LYS A 409 49.84 35.20 -24.07
C LYS A 409 48.40 34.72 -23.94
N TYR A 410 48.02 33.78 -24.80
CA TYR A 410 46.70 33.16 -24.78
C TYR A 410 46.82 31.64 -24.67
N VAL A 411 45.88 31.03 -23.98
CA VAL A 411 45.78 29.58 -23.77
C VAL A 411 44.48 29.08 -24.37
N CYS A 412 44.51 27.95 -25.06
CA CYS A 412 43.31 27.29 -25.52
C CYS A 412 42.57 26.67 -24.32
N GLU A 413 41.43 27.25 -23.95
CA GLU A 413 40.64 26.82 -22.80
C GLU A 413 39.60 25.76 -23.18
N ALA A 414 39.02 25.10 -22.17
CA ALA A 414 38.09 23.98 -22.36
C ALA A 414 36.78 24.37 -23.06
N ASP A 415 36.49 25.66 -23.22
CA ASP A 415 35.33 26.17 -23.93
C ASP A 415 35.58 26.40 -25.43
N GLY A 416 36.78 26.05 -25.92
CA GLY A 416 37.16 26.18 -27.32
C GLY A 416 37.61 27.57 -27.72
N PHE A 417 37.91 28.45 -26.76
CA PHE A 417 38.39 29.81 -27.04
C PHE A 417 39.82 30.04 -26.55
N TRP A 418 40.60 30.75 -27.36
CA TRP A 418 41.86 31.35 -26.94
C TRP A 418 41.59 32.42 -25.89
N THR A 419 42.12 32.23 -24.69
CA THR A 419 41.83 33.09 -23.54
C THR A 419 43.12 33.62 -22.92
N SER A 420 43.16 34.92 -22.63
CA SER A 420 44.32 35.58 -22.02
C SER A 420 44.45 35.27 -20.53
N SER A 421 45.60 35.62 -19.93
CA SER A 421 45.82 35.54 -18.48
C SER A 421 44.80 36.34 -17.64
N LYS A 422 44.12 37.32 -18.25
CA LYS A 422 43.06 38.14 -17.63
C LYS A 422 41.64 37.64 -17.94
N GLY A 423 41.49 36.52 -18.67
CA GLY A 423 40.19 35.96 -19.06
C GLY A 423 39.57 36.60 -20.32
N GLU A 424 40.34 37.37 -21.09
CA GLU A 424 39.85 38.03 -22.31
C GLU A 424 39.94 37.08 -23.50
N LYS A 425 38.88 37.03 -24.31
CA LYS A 425 38.82 36.24 -25.56
C LYS A 425 39.03 37.06 -26.83
N SER A 426 39.01 38.38 -26.71
CA SER A 426 39.26 39.30 -27.81
C SER A 426 40.74 39.40 -28.10
N LEU A 427 41.12 39.60 -29.37
CA LEU A 427 42.50 39.85 -29.77
C LEU A 427 43.14 41.02 -28.98
N PRO A 428 44.46 40.94 -28.69
CA PRO A 428 45.18 42.08 -28.14
C PRO A 428 45.25 43.21 -29.17
N VAL A 429 45.46 44.45 -28.74
CA VAL A 429 45.59 45.61 -29.64
C VAL A 429 47.03 46.11 -29.62
N CYS A 430 47.61 46.27 -30.82
CA CYS A 430 48.88 46.95 -31.03
C CYS A 430 48.59 48.44 -31.25
N GLU A 431 49.03 49.29 -30.32
CA GLU A 431 48.89 50.75 -30.44
C GLU A 431 50.25 51.40 -30.74
N PRO A 432 50.32 52.42 -31.61
CA PRO A 432 51.56 53.12 -31.85
C PRO A 432 52.00 53.92 -30.59
N GLU A 433 53.21 53.67 -30.12
CA GLU A 433 53.98 54.53 -29.23
C GLU A 433 54.08 55.91 -29.89
N MET A 434 53.24 56.85 -29.46
CA MET A 434 53.42 58.25 -29.82
C MET A 434 54.78 58.70 -29.25
N PRO A 435 55.76 59.10 -30.08
CA PRO A 435 56.96 59.71 -29.55
C PRO A 435 56.53 60.98 -28.82
N VAL A 436 56.79 61.03 -27.52
CA VAL A 436 56.66 62.26 -26.72
C VAL A 436 57.58 63.28 -27.38
N LYS A 437 57.01 64.12 -28.26
CA LYS A 437 57.70 65.26 -28.83
C LYS A 437 57.92 66.27 -27.71
N THR A 438 59.12 66.27 -27.15
CA THR A 438 59.78 67.49 -26.68
C THR A 438 59.76 68.51 -27.81
N LEU A 439 58.84 69.46 -27.79
CA LEU A 439 58.87 70.69 -28.60
C LEU A 439 57.91 71.72 -28.00
N ALA A 440 58.18 72.12 -26.76
CA ALA A 440 57.71 73.40 -26.23
C ALA A 440 58.86 74.41 -26.40
N ALA A 441 58.93 75.09 -27.55
CA ALA A 441 59.54 76.42 -27.67
C ALA A 441 59.49 76.96 -29.11
N THR A 442 58.76 78.07 -29.25
CA THR A 442 59.05 79.22 -30.12
C THR A 442 58.74 79.15 -31.62
N TRP A 443 57.67 79.86 -32.02
CA TRP A 443 57.69 81.08 -32.86
C TRP A 443 56.36 81.23 -33.63
N LEU A 444 55.39 81.86 -32.97
CA LEU A 444 54.33 82.61 -33.64
C LEU A 444 54.93 83.93 -34.15
N GLU A 445 54.56 84.28 -35.38
CA GLU A 445 54.45 85.64 -35.93
C GLU A 445 55.71 86.37 -36.39
N LYS A 446 55.92 86.34 -37.71
CA LYS A 446 56.56 87.42 -38.46
C LYS A 446 55.69 87.82 -39.66
N HIS A 447 54.82 88.82 -39.44
CA HIS A 447 54.26 89.81 -40.40
C HIS A 447 53.41 89.28 -41.59
N SER A 448 52.31 89.91 -42.05
CA SER A 448 51.77 91.26 -41.87
C SER A 448 50.31 91.30 -42.38
N SER A 449 49.44 91.97 -41.62
CA SER A 449 48.36 92.89 -42.04
C SER A 449 47.68 92.74 -43.42
N LEU A 450 46.33 92.70 -43.42
CA LEU A 450 45.39 93.71 -43.96
C LEU A 450 43.98 93.06 -44.01
N LEU A 451 43.03 93.53 -43.19
CA LEU A 451 41.81 94.24 -43.62
C LEU A 451 40.85 93.35 -44.45
N TRP A 452 39.60 93.04 -44.08
CA TRP A 452 38.51 93.83 -43.49
C TRP A 452 37.32 92.89 -43.13
N THR A 453 36.70 93.15 -41.96
CA THR A 453 35.23 93.29 -41.70
C THR A 453 34.24 92.19 -42.18
N TRP A 454 33.21 91.70 -41.48
CA TRP A 454 32.24 92.17 -40.46
C TRP A 454 31.73 90.90 -39.71
N GLN A 455 31.60 90.84 -38.37
CA GLN A 455 30.39 91.21 -37.56
C GLN A 455 29.11 90.48 -38.06
N LEU A 456 28.30 89.74 -37.28
CA LEU A 456 27.81 89.83 -35.90
C LEU A 456 27.37 88.41 -35.44
N LEU A 457 27.70 87.94 -34.23
CA LEU A 457 26.91 88.04 -32.98
C LEU A 457 25.48 87.46 -33.15
N LEU A 458 25.05 86.44 -32.39
CA LEU A 458 24.78 86.53 -30.96
C LEU A 458 24.74 85.14 -30.27
N HIS A 459 25.61 84.97 -29.29
CA HIS A 459 25.38 84.21 -28.04
C HIS A 459 24.39 84.99 -27.13
N PRO A 460 24.03 84.55 -25.90
CA PRO A 460 24.19 83.25 -25.23
C PRO A 460 22.91 82.84 -24.43
N LYS A 461 22.92 81.68 -23.76
CA LYS A 461 22.77 81.64 -22.28
C LYS A 461 22.95 80.24 -21.70
N LYS A 462 23.84 80.19 -20.71
CA LYS A 462 23.98 79.18 -19.64
C LYS A 462 22.70 79.08 -18.82
N GLN A 463 22.38 77.88 -18.30
CA GLN A 463 22.32 77.58 -16.86
C GLN A 463 21.93 76.12 -16.58
N THR A 464 22.90 75.36 -16.02
CA THR A 464 22.86 74.51 -14.79
C THR A 464 21.78 73.40 -14.58
N PRO A 465 22.08 72.41 -13.70
CA PRO A 465 21.76 71.00 -13.92
C PRO A 465 20.53 70.52 -13.14
N GLY A 466 19.98 69.39 -13.59
CA GLY A 466 18.97 68.61 -12.87
C GLY A 466 19.33 67.13 -12.90
N SER A 467 19.51 66.58 -11.71
CA SER A 467 19.75 65.18 -11.40
C SER A 467 18.48 64.32 -11.47
N ALA A 468 18.70 63.03 -11.73
CA ALA A 468 18.10 61.86 -11.08
C ALA A 468 16.92 61.09 -11.74
N LEU A 469 17.15 59.77 -11.76
CA LEU A 469 16.26 58.61 -11.53
C LEU A 469 15.76 57.76 -12.72
N ASP A 470 16.15 56.49 -12.61
CA ASP A 470 15.45 55.23 -12.88
C ASP A 470 15.14 54.81 -14.33
N ILE A 471 15.89 53.84 -14.86
CA ILE A 471 15.70 52.37 -14.73
C ILE A 471 17.02 51.66 -15.07
#